data_AF-A0A376J2U2-F1
#
_entry.id   AF-A0A376J2U2-F1
#
_cell.length_a   1.000
_cell.length_b   1.000
_cell.length_c   1.000
_cell.angle_alpha   90.00
_cell.angle_beta   90.00
_cell.angle_gamma   90.00
#
_symmetry.space_group_name_H-M   'P 1'
#
loop_
_entity.id
_entity.type
_entity.pdbx_description
1 polymer ?
#
loop_
_entity_poly.entity_id
_entity_poly.type
_entity_poly.pdbx_seq_one_letter_code
_entity_poly.pdbx_strand_id
1 'polypeptide(L)'
;MIEALNQLAIFNRRRFLSANQTLRQRTTEAVMRLLSGQKEDAELDAETASMLVDHGNQQIFNPQERRMIERVLNLNQRTVSSIMTSRHDIEHIDLNAPEEEIRQLLERNQHTRVVVTDGDDAEDLLGVVHVIDLLQQSLRGEPLNLRVLIRQPLVFPETLPLLPALEQFRNARTHFAFVVDEFGSVEGIVTLSDVTENHCR
;
A
#
# COMPACT_ATOMS: atom_id res chain seq x y z
N MET A 1 -60.33 9.37 -16.99
CA MET A 1 -59.73 8.61 -18.13
C MET A 1 -58.33 9.11 -18.52
N ILE A 2 -57.93 10.34 -18.17
CA ILE A 2 -56.59 10.91 -18.45
C ILE A 2 -55.51 10.40 -17.45
N GLU A 3 -55.90 10.05 -16.21
CA GLU A 3 -54.98 9.53 -15.18
C GLU A 3 -54.47 8.10 -15.44
N ALA A 4 -55.31 7.22 -15.98
CA ALA A 4 -54.91 5.84 -16.29
C ALA A 4 -53.89 5.77 -17.45
N LEU A 5 -54.00 6.69 -18.42
CA LEU A 5 -53.05 6.83 -19.52
C LEU A 5 -51.70 7.40 -19.08
N ASN A 6 -51.70 8.32 -18.11
CA ASN A 6 -50.46 8.88 -17.56
C ASN A 6 -49.68 7.85 -16.73
N GLN A 7 -50.38 6.98 -15.99
CA GLN A 7 -49.76 5.89 -15.22
C GLN A 7 -49.15 4.80 -16.13
N LEU A 8 -49.78 4.51 -17.27
CA LEU A 8 -49.27 3.53 -18.24
C LEU A 8 -48.08 4.06 -19.06
N ALA A 9 -48.03 5.37 -19.30
CA ALA A 9 -46.89 6.06 -19.92
C ALA A 9 -45.65 6.06 -19.02
N ILE A 10 -45.83 6.17 -17.70
CA ILE A 10 -44.73 6.14 -16.72
C ILE A 10 -44.16 4.71 -16.57
N PHE A 11 -45.01 3.68 -16.65
CA PHE A 11 -44.57 2.28 -16.53
C PHE A 11 -43.73 1.82 -17.74
N ASN A 12 -44.13 2.17 -18.97
CA ASN A 12 -43.36 1.83 -20.17
C ASN A 12 -42.04 2.62 -20.28
N ARG A 13 -41.94 3.83 -19.70
CA ARG A 13 -40.70 4.63 -19.71
C ARG A 13 -39.61 4.04 -18.83
N ARG A 14 -39.95 3.45 -17.68
CA ARG A 14 -38.97 2.78 -16.80
C ARG A 14 -38.37 1.53 -17.43
N ARG A 15 -39.14 0.76 -18.20
CA ARG A 15 -38.65 -0.46 -18.87
C ARG A 15 -37.78 -0.18 -20.11
N PHE A 16 -37.91 1.01 -20.71
CA PHE A 16 -37.11 1.42 -21.86
C PHE A 16 -35.83 2.20 -21.50
N LEU A 17 -35.76 2.81 -20.32
CA LEU A 17 -34.56 3.54 -19.87
C LEU A 17 -33.44 2.62 -19.36
N SER A 18 -33.73 1.35 -19.09
CA SER A 18 -32.73 0.33 -18.70
C SER A 18 -32.08 -0.38 -19.89
N ALA A 19 -32.43 -0.03 -21.14
CA ALA A 19 -31.95 -0.76 -22.32
C ALA A 19 -30.68 -0.17 -22.97
N ASN A 20 -30.11 0.94 -22.47
CA ASN A 20 -28.92 1.56 -23.07
C ASN A 20 -28.04 2.37 -22.09
N GLN A 21 -27.89 1.91 -20.85
CA GLN A 21 -26.90 2.51 -19.95
C GLN A 21 -25.50 2.01 -20.33
N THR A 22 -24.63 2.92 -20.73
CA THR A 22 -23.21 2.62 -20.99
C THR A 22 -22.53 2.18 -19.68
N LEU A 23 -21.48 1.33 -19.78
CA LEU A 23 -20.73 0.76 -18.64
C LEU A 23 -20.38 1.79 -17.55
N ARG A 24 -20.11 3.03 -17.96
CA ARG A 24 -19.79 4.15 -17.06
C ARG A 24 -20.94 4.56 -16.14
N GLN A 25 -22.18 4.58 -16.64
CA GLN A 25 -23.34 4.93 -15.80
C GLN A 25 -23.58 3.88 -14.71
N ARG A 26 -23.40 2.61 -15.05
CA ARG A 26 -23.56 1.50 -14.09
C ARG A 26 -22.49 1.54 -12.99
N THR A 27 -21.25 1.86 -13.35
CA THR A 27 -20.17 2.05 -12.37
C THR A 27 -20.42 3.28 -11.49
N THR A 28 -20.91 4.38 -12.05
CA THR A 28 -21.25 5.57 -11.26
C THR A 28 -22.39 5.30 -10.28
N GLU A 29 -23.42 4.57 -10.69
CA GLU A 29 -24.56 4.25 -9.82
C GLU A 29 -24.17 3.26 -8.71
N ALA A 30 -23.30 2.30 -9.00
CA ALA A 30 -22.74 1.37 -8.02
C ALA A 30 -21.84 2.09 -7.01
N VAL A 31 -20.95 2.97 -7.48
CA VAL A 31 -20.09 3.81 -6.62
C VAL A 31 -20.93 4.78 -5.79
N MET A 32 -21.95 5.41 -6.38
CA MET A 32 -22.85 6.31 -5.66
C MET A 32 -23.66 5.58 -4.59
N ARG A 33 -24.10 4.34 -4.83
CA ARG A 33 -24.77 3.52 -3.82
C ARG A 33 -23.86 3.10 -2.67
N LEU A 34 -22.58 2.83 -2.98
CA LEU A 34 -21.55 2.56 -1.97
C LEU A 34 -21.24 3.82 -1.13
N LEU A 35 -21.22 4.99 -1.74
CA LEU A 35 -20.98 6.26 -1.05
C LEU A 35 -22.21 6.78 -0.29
N SER A 36 -23.42 6.51 -0.77
CA SER A 36 -24.68 7.01 -0.20
C SER A 36 -25.20 6.15 0.95
N GLY A 37 -24.32 5.46 1.68
CA GLY A 37 -24.65 4.56 2.78
C GLY A 37 -25.80 5.06 3.64
N GLN A 38 -26.97 4.43 3.48
CA GLN A 38 -27.93 4.38 4.56
C GLN A 38 -27.29 3.47 5.60
N LYS A 39 -26.91 4.09 6.72
CA LYS A 39 -26.50 3.43 7.95
C LYS A 39 -27.38 2.23 8.24
N GLU A 40 -26.78 1.07 8.19
CA GLU A 40 -26.77 0.17 9.33
C GLU A 40 -25.34 -0.36 9.44
N ASP A 41 -24.82 -0.33 10.66
CA ASP A 41 -23.52 -0.84 11.05
C ASP A 41 -23.47 -2.35 10.76
N ALA A 42 -23.22 -2.71 9.51
CA ALA A 42 -22.73 -4.02 9.14
C ALA A 42 -21.24 -3.82 8.92
N GLU A 43 -20.43 -4.30 9.87
CA GLU A 43 -19.06 -4.71 9.58
C GLU A 43 -19.08 -5.40 8.22
N LEU A 44 -18.40 -4.79 7.25
CA LEU A 44 -18.23 -5.38 5.93
C LEU A 44 -17.25 -6.54 6.10
N ASP A 45 -17.74 -7.62 6.68
CA ASP A 45 -17.02 -8.87 6.81
C ASP A 45 -16.73 -9.39 5.40
N ALA A 46 -15.53 -9.96 5.25
CA ALA A 46 -15.11 -10.62 4.01
C ALA A 46 -16.16 -11.64 3.51
N GLU A 47 -16.94 -12.20 4.43
CA GLU A 47 -18.03 -13.12 4.16
C GLU A 47 -19.21 -12.47 3.43
N THR A 48 -19.57 -11.21 3.76
CA THR A 48 -20.65 -10.48 3.08
C THR A 48 -20.23 -10.00 1.70
N ALA A 49 -18.95 -9.63 1.53
CA ALA A 49 -18.38 -9.35 0.21
C ALA A 49 -18.37 -10.60 -0.68
N SER A 50 -18.05 -11.77 -0.13
CA SER A 50 -18.15 -13.07 -0.80
C SER A 50 -19.61 -13.43 -1.18
N MET A 51 -20.59 -13.10 -0.33
CA MET A 51 -22.01 -13.36 -0.63
C MET A 51 -22.60 -12.45 -1.73
N LEU A 52 -22.10 -11.22 -1.88
CA LEU A 52 -22.49 -10.32 -3.00
C LEU A 52 -21.92 -10.78 -4.35
N VAL A 53 -20.87 -11.59 -4.33
CA VAL A 53 -20.22 -12.17 -5.51
C VAL A 53 -21.05 -13.32 -6.13
N ASP A 54 -22.00 -13.88 -5.39
CA ASP A 54 -22.81 -15.05 -5.78
C ASP A 54 -24.33 -14.78 -5.87
N HIS A 55 -24.75 -13.52 -5.95
CA HIS A 55 -26.14 -13.16 -6.17
C HIS A 55 -26.64 -13.59 -7.57
N GLY A 56 -27.25 -14.78 -7.62
CA GLY A 56 -28.17 -15.22 -8.66
C GLY A 56 -27.54 -15.90 -9.86
N ASN A 57 -26.94 -17.09 -9.70
CA ASN A 57 -26.56 -18.05 -10.77
C ASN A 57 -25.75 -17.51 -11.99
N GLN A 58 -25.33 -16.26 -11.95
CA GLN A 58 -24.49 -15.61 -12.94
C GLN A 58 -23.21 -15.25 -12.21
N GLN A 59 -22.09 -15.82 -12.64
CA GLN A 59 -20.78 -15.36 -12.19
C GLN A 59 -20.56 -13.95 -12.74
N ILE A 60 -20.96 -12.93 -11.96
CA ILE A 60 -20.81 -11.51 -12.32
C ILE A 60 -19.33 -11.14 -12.45
N PHE A 61 -18.48 -11.78 -11.64
CA PHE A 61 -17.03 -11.61 -11.65
C PHE A 61 -16.33 -12.94 -11.93
N ASN A 62 -15.31 -12.88 -12.77
CA ASN A 62 -14.45 -14.02 -13.03
C ASN A 62 -13.55 -14.34 -11.80
N PRO A 63 -12.93 -15.52 -11.73
CA PRO A 63 -12.11 -15.91 -10.58
C PRO A 63 -10.93 -14.97 -10.27
N GLN A 64 -10.38 -14.26 -11.26
CA GLN A 64 -9.30 -13.30 -11.05
C GLN A 64 -9.82 -12.00 -10.41
N GLU A 65 -10.99 -11.53 -10.84
CA GLU A 65 -11.67 -10.36 -10.28
C GLU A 65 -12.09 -10.60 -8.82
N ARG A 66 -12.62 -11.80 -8.51
CA ARG A 66 -12.95 -12.19 -7.13
C ARG A 66 -11.73 -12.12 -6.22
N ARG A 67 -10.60 -12.71 -6.64
CA ARG A 67 -9.33 -12.64 -5.89
C ARG A 67 -8.84 -11.21 -5.71
N MET A 68 -8.97 -10.35 -6.73
CA MET A 68 -8.58 -8.94 -6.60
C MET A 68 -9.42 -8.23 -5.53
N ILE A 69 -10.74 -8.43 -5.53
CA ILE A 69 -11.65 -7.82 -4.54
C ILE A 69 -11.30 -8.29 -3.12
N GLU A 70 -11.13 -9.60 -2.93
CA GLU A 70 -10.71 -10.18 -1.64
C GLU A 70 -9.40 -9.55 -1.13
N ARG A 71 -8.41 -9.37 -2.01
CA ARG A 71 -7.11 -8.75 -1.66
C ARG A 71 -7.25 -7.30 -1.21
N VAL A 72 -8.08 -6.52 -1.90
CA VAL A 72 -8.33 -5.10 -1.54
C VAL A 72 -9.07 -4.99 -0.21
N LEU A 73 -10.01 -5.90 0.06
CA LEU A 73 -10.72 -5.93 1.35
C LEU A 73 -9.78 -6.32 2.49
N ASN A 74 -8.90 -7.30 2.28
CA ASN A 74 -7.89 -7.70 3.27
C ASN A 74 -6.87 -6.59 3.57
N LEU A 75 -6.49 -5.79 2.56
CA LEU A 75 -5.63 -4.61 2.75
C LEU A 75 -6.23 -3.60 3.74
N ASN A 76 -7.56 -3.46 3.77
CA ASN A 76 -8.25 -2.51 4.65
C ASN A 76 -8.21 -2.94 6.13
N GLN A 77 -8.02 -4.23 6.41
CA GLN A 77 -8.06 -4.79 7.77
C GLN A 77 -6.67 -4.91 8.41
N ARG A 78 -5.60 -4.52 7.70
CA ARG A 78 -4.21 -4.70 8.14
C ARG A 78 -3.50 -3.37 8.36
N THR A 79 -2.51 -3.39 9.24
CA THR A 79 -1.61 -2.28 9.54
C THR A 79 -0.22 -2.52 8.96
N VAL A 80 0.59 -1.46 8.90
CA VAL A 80 2.01 -1.51 8.49
C VAL A 80 2.83 -2.45 9.38
N SER A 81 2.54 -2.52 10.68
CA SER A 81 3.22 -3.44 11.60
C SER A 81 3.05 -4.92 11.24
N SER A 82 1.95 -5.28 10.57
CA SER A 82 1.68 -6.68 10.19
C SER A 82 2.46 -7.17 8.96
N ILE A 83 3.17 -6.28 8.27
CA ILE A 83 3.97 -6.59 7.06
C ILE A 83 5.40 -6.07 7.11
N MET A 84 5.75 -5.27 8.12
CA MET A 84 7.06 -4.64 8.20
C MET A 84 8.17 -5.68 8.37
N THR A 85 9.37 -5.35 7.91
CA THR A 85 10.58 -6.02 8.36
C THR A 85 10.93 -5.47 9.73
N SER A 86 10.94 -6.34 10.74
CA SER A 86 11.29 -5.98 12.12
C SER A 86 12.70 -5.43 12.21
N ARG A 87 12.96 -4.48 13.12
CA ARG A 87 14.28 -3.89 13.38
C ARG A 87 15.41 -4.90 13.49
N HIS A 88 15.15 -6.09 14.03
CA HIS A 88 16.15 -7.14 14.22
C HIS A 88 16.57 -7.83 12.91
N ASP A 89 15.72 -7.78 11.88
CA ASP A 89 15.95 -8.40 10.59
C ASP A 89 16.43 -7.39 9.53
N ILE A 90 16.62 -6.12 9.92
CA ILE A 90 17.09 -5.06 9.02
C ILE A 90 18.61 -5.17 8.83
N GLU A 91 19.03 -5.39 7.59
CA GLU A 91 20.42 -5.17 7.20
C GLU A 91 20.75 -3.68 7.26
N HIS A 92 21.77 -3.34 8.03
CA HIS A 92 22.21 -1.97 8.28
C HIS A 92 23.73 -1.87 8.20
N ILE A 93 24.22 -0.64 8.05
CA ILE A 93 25.65 -0.31 8.11
C ILE A 93 25.89 0.82 9.10
N ASP A 94 26.93 0.68 9.92
CA ASP A 94 27.34 1.75 10.83
C ASP A 94 27.88 2.96 10.06
N LEU A 95 27.51 4.15 10.49
CA LEU A 95 27.96 5.41 9.89
C LEU A 95 29.48 5.58 9.91
N ASN A 96 30.13 4.99 10.90
CA ASN A 96 31.57 5.03 11.13
C ASN A 96 32.27 3.75 10.64
N ALA A 97 31.56 2.87 9.92
CA ALA A 97 32.12 1.69 9.30
C ALA A 97 33.30 2.07 8.37
N PRO A 98 34.39 1.29 8.37
CA PRO A 98 35.51 1.52 7.48
C PRO A 98 35.08 1.38 6.01
N GLU A 99 35.71 2.15 5.13
CA GLU A 99 35.36 2.16 3.70
C GLU A 99 35.39 0.77 3.06
N GLU A 100 36.29 -0.11 3.51
CA GLU A 100 36.38 -1.50 3.06
C GLU A 100 35.10 -2.29 3.34
N GLU A 101 34.45 -2.06 4.48
CA GLU A 101 33.19 -2.70 4.83
C GLU A 101 32.04 -2.16 3.97
N ILE A 102 32.02 -0.85 3.71
CA ILE A 102 31.08 -0.23 2.78
C ILE A 102 31.25 -0.84 1.37
N ARG A 103 32.48 -1.10 0.93
CA ARG A 103 32.74 -1.75 -0.37
C ARG A 103 32.25 -3.20 -0.39
N GLN A 104 32.48 -3.97 0.67
CA GLN A 104 31.97 -5.34 0.78
C GLN A 104 30.44 -5.38 0.77
N LEU A 105 29.79 -4.42 1.41
CA LEU A 105 28.35 -4.23 1.34
C LEU A 105 27.92 -4.00 -0.12
N LEU A 106 28.57 -3.09 -0.86
CA LEU A 106 28.24 -2.82 -2.26
C LEU A 106 28.37 -4.06 -3.17
N GLU A 107 29.28 -4.99 -2.86
CA GLU A 107 29.47 -6.23 -3.63
C GLU A 107 28.40 -7.30 -3.34
N ARG A 108 27.92 -7.38 -2.10
CA ARG A 108 27.02 -8.44 -1.63
C ARG A 108 25.55 -8.05 -1.63
N ASN A 109 25.27 -6.76 -1.48
CA ASN A 109 23.93 -6.27 -1.21
C ASN A 109 23.02 -6.38 -2.45
N GLN A 110 21.82 -6.92 -2.24
CA GLN A 110 20.78 -7.09 -3.26
C GLN A 110 19.70 -6.00 -3.19
N HIS A 111 19.78 -5.11 -2.21
CA HIS A 111 18.81 -4.05 -1.94
C HIS A 111 19.20 -2.72 -2.59
N THR A 112 18.19 -1.91 -2.88
CA THR A 112 18.39 -0.58 -3.49
C THR A 112 18.70 0.52 -2.46
N ARG A 113 18.44 0.23 -1.19
CA ARG A 113 18.61 1.12 -0.05
C ARG A 113 19.21 0.33 1.10
N VAL A 114 20.02 1.00 1.90
CA VAL A 114 20.64 0.45 3.11
C VAL A 114 20.30 1.37 4.25
N VAL A 115 19.95 0.79 5.39
CA VAL A 115 19.71 1.54 6.62
C VAL A 115 21.06 1.88 7.26
N VAL A 116 21.20 3.12 7.72
CA VAL A 116 22.42 3.58 8.39
C VAL A 116 22.13 3.77 9.88
N THR A 117 23.02 3.28 10.73
CA THR A 117 23.00 3.44 12.19
C THR A 117 24.13 4.36 12.66
N ASP A 118 24.02 4.91 13.87
CA ASP A 118 25.14 5.54 14.57
C ASP A 118 25.48 4.76 15.84
N GLY A 119 26.64 4.12 15.86
CA GLY A 119 27.20 3.51 17.07
C GLY A 119 27.05 2.00 17.14
N ASP A 120 27.78 1.43 18.09
CA ASP A 120 28.03 -0.01 18.22
C ASP A 120 26.76 -0.83 18.56
N ASP A 121 25.76 -0.21 19.18
CA ASP A 121 24.57 -0.91 19.71
C ASP A 121 23.39 -0.96 18.71
N ALA A 122 23.52 -0.37 17.52
CA ALA A 122 22.48 -0.33 16.48
C ALA A 122 21.12 0.22 16.95
N GLU A 123 21.09 1.00 18.04
CA GLU A 123 19.85 1.48 18.66
C GLU A 123 19.22 2.64 17.86
N ASP A 124 20.04 3.47 17.22
CA ASP A 124 19.58 4.66 16.49
C ASP A 124 19.69 4.46 14.97
N LEU A 125 18.58 4.06 14.34
CA LEU A 125 18.44 4.07 12.88
C LEU A 125 18.38 5.53 12.39
N LEU A 126 19.51 6.03 11.87
CA LEU A 126 19.66 7.42 11.43
C LEU A 126 18.87 7.74 10.16
N GLY A 127 18.76 6.78 9.24
CA GLY A 127 18.14 7.02 7.94
C GLY A 127 18.56 5.98 6.90
N VAL A 128 18.46 6.36 5.63
CA VAL A 128 18.78 5.46 4.52
C VAL A 128 19.74 6.08 3.52
N VAL A 129 20.57 5.24 2.93
CA VAL A 129 21.42 5.59 1.78
C VAL A 129 20.98 4.78 0.58
N HIS A 130 20.89 5.43 -0.58
CA HIS A 130 20.68 4.73 -1.84
C HIS A 130 22.00 4.14 -2.33
N VAL A 131 22.01 2.83 -2.58
CA VAL A 131 23.20 2.10 -3.05
C VAL A 131 23.77 2.69 -4.34
N ILE A 132 22.90 3.21 -5.23
CA ILE A 132 23.34 3.86 -6.47
C ILE A 132 24.19 5.11 -6.23
N ASP A 133 23.97 5.85 -5.15
CA ASP A 133 24.73 7.07 -4.87
C ASP A 133 26.15 6.73 -4.37
N LEU A 134 26.28 5.65 -3.58
CA LEU A 134 27.57 5.08 -3.20
C LEU A 134 28.34 4.51 -4.40
N LEU A 135 27.64 3.80 -5.28
CA LEU A 135 28.23 3.31 -6.54
C LEU A 135 28.74 4.47 -7.40
N GLN A 136 28.03 5.60 -7.46
CA GLN A 136 28.49 6.78 -8.18
C GLN A 136 29.77 7.38 -7.58
N GLN A 137 29.90 7.46 -6.25
CA GLN A 137 31.14 7.87 -5.60
C GLN A 137 32.29 6.92 -5.95
N SER A 138 32.06 5.61 -5.85
CA SER A 138 33.07 4.59 -6.20
C SER A 138 33.53 4.71 -7.66
N LEU A 139 32.59 4.89 -8.60
CA LEU A 139 32.90 5.00 -10.03
C LEU A 139 33.69 6.28 -10.37
N ARG A 140 33.55 7.34 -9.57
CA ARG A 140 34.32 8.59 -9.72
C ARG A 140 35.69 8.53 -9.03
N GLY A 141 35.98 7.45 -8.29
CA GLY A 141 37.18 7.36 -7.46
C GLY A 141 37.15 8.30 -6.25
N GLU A 142 35.94 8.72 -5.83
CA GLU A 142 35.73 9.51 -4.62
C GLU A 142 35.67 8.60 -3.38
N PRO A 143 36.06 9.09 -2.19
CA PRO A 143 35.89 8.34 -0.95
C PRO A 143 34.42 8.07 -0.69
N LEU A 144 34.09 6.86 -0.23
CA LEU A 144 32.71 6.50 0.09
C LEU A 144 32.30 7.19 1.39
N ASN A 145 31.27 8.03 1.31
CA ASN A 145 30.83 8.82 2.45
C ASN A 145 29.33 8.66 2.66
N LEU A 146 28.97 7.82 3.63
CA LEU A 146 27.58 7.60 4.03
C LEU A 146 26.94 8.89 4.55
N ARG A 147 27.66 9.66 5.36
CA ARG A 147 27.14 10.85 6.08
C ARG A 147 26.52 11.89 5.15
N VAL A 148 27.12 12.11 3.98
CA VAL A 148 26.61 13.08 2.99
C VAL A 148 25.47 12.53 2.13
N LEU A 149 25.25 11.21 2.16
CA LEU A 149 24.24 10.52 1.37
C LEU A 149 23.00 10.09 2.17
N ILE A 150 23.04 10.20 3.50
CA ILE A 150 21.89 9.87 4.36
C ILE A 150 20.68 10.71 3.98
N ARG A 151 19.54 10.04 3.85
CA ARG A 151 18.23 10.64 3.63
C ARG A 151 17.25 10.13 4.67
N GLN A 152 16.37 11.01 5.11
CA GLN A 152 15.25 10.64 5.97
C GLN A 152 14.15 9.98 5.12
N PRO A 153 13.78 8.72 5.38
CA PRO A 153 12.65 8.10 4.72
C PRO A 153 11.32 8.67 5.23
N LEU A 154 10.21 8.26 4.63
CA LEU A 154 8.90 8.48 5.26
C LEU A 154 8.85 7.79 6.62
N VAL A 155 8.02 8.30 7.52
CA VAL A 155 7.80 7.72 8.84
C VAL A 155 6.32 7.41 8.99
N PHE A 156 6.01 6.17 9.35
CA PHE A 156 4.65 5.71 9.62
C PHE A 156 4.53 5.25 11.06
N PRO A 157 3.44 5.59 11.77
CA PRO A 157 3.14 4.95 13.04
C PRO A 157 2.78 3.47 12.80
N GLU A 158 3.16 2.58 13.71
CA GLU A 158 2.89 1.14 13.60
C GLU A 158 1.41 0.78 13.41
N THR A 159 0.51 1.62 13.91
CA THR A 159 -0.95 1.48 13.80
C THR A 159 -1.52 1.94 12.46
N LEU A 160 -0.71 2.46 11.52
CA LEU A 160 -1.18 2.98 10.24
C LEU A 160 -1.77 1.86 9.38
N PRO A 161 -3.03 1.97 8.90
CA PRO A 161 -3.60 0.99 7.98
C PRO A 161 -2.91 1.01 6.60
N LEU A 162 -2.88 -0.13 5.91
CA LEU A 162 -2.11 -0.30 4.67
C LEU A 162 -2.60 0.54 3.49
N LEU A 163 -3.92 0.76 3.37
CA LEU A 163 -4.48 1.59 2.29
C LEU A 163 -4.00 3.06 2.38
N PRO A 164 -4.13 3.75 3.54
CA PRO A 164 -3.50 5.05 3.77
C PRO A 164 -1.98 5.05 3.52
N ALA A 165 -1.25 4.00 3.94
CA ALA A 165 0.19 3.90 3.70
C ALA A 165 0.52 3.88 2.19
N LEU A 166 -0.27 3.13 1.40
CA LEU A 166 -0.15 3.09 -0.06
C LEU A 166 -0.36 4.48 -0.69
N GLU A 167 -1.35 5.23 -0.21
CA GLU A 167 -1.60 6.60 -0.68
C GLU A 167 -0.47 7.55 -0.33
N GLN A 168 0.10 7.44 0.87
CA GLN A 168 1.24 8.24 1.29
C GLN A 168 2.48 7.94 0.44
N PHE A 169 2.77 6.67 0.17
CA PHE A 169 3.84 6.28 -0.76
C PHE A 169 3.64 6.89 -2.15
N ARG A 170 2.43 6.79 -2.71
CA ARG A 170 2.08 7.38 -4.02
C ARG A 170 2.29 8.90 -4.05
N ASN A 171 1.84 9.60 -3.02
CA ASN A 171 1.91 11.06 -2.94
C ASN A 171 3.36 11.55 -2.76
N ALA A 172 4.13 10.87 -1.91
CA ALA A 172 5.52 11.20 -1.64
C ALA A 172 6.49 10.74 -2.73
N ARG A 173 6.05 9.88 -3.67
CA ARG A 173 6.89 9.29 -4.73
C ARG A 173 8.14 8.59 -4.19
N THR A 174 7.99 7.92 -3.05
CA THR A 174 9.02 7.05 -2.47
C THR A 174 8.45 5.67 -2.18
N HIS A 175 9.33 4.69 -2.00
CA HIS A 175 8.97 3.28 -1.83
C HIS A 175 9.48 2.70 -0.52
N PHE A 176 9.91 3.54 0.42
CA PHE A 176 10.55 3.12 1.66
C PHE A 176 10.12 4.04 2.80
N ALA A 177 9.73 3.44 3.92
CA ALA A 177 9.36 4.14 5.14
C ALA A 177 9.91 3.40 6.37
N PHE A 178 10.23 4.17 7.41
CA PHE A 178 10.39 3.68 8.78
C PHE A 178 9.03 3.54 9.43
N VAL A 179 8.91 2.51 10.27
CA VAL A 179 7.77 2.29 11.14
C VAL A 179 8.19 2.62 12.56
N VAL A 180 7.42 3.47 13.24
CA VAL A 180 7.72 3.92 14.60
C VAL A 180 6.63 3.57 15.60
N ASP A 181 7.04 3.38 16.84
CA ASP A 181 6.15 3.24 18.00
C ASP A 181 5.55 4.61 18.42
N GLU A 182 4.77 4.61 19.51
CA GLU A 182 4.20 5.83 20.10
C GLU A 182 5.23 6.80 20.71
N PHE A 183 6.45 6.35 20.94
CA PHE A 183 7.55 7.13 21.52
C PHE A 183 8.50 7.68 20.45
N GLY A 184 8.33 7.28 19.19
CA GLY A 184 9.15 7.67 18.06
C GLY A 184 10.35 6.75 17.80
N SER A 185 10.46 5.62 18.51
CA SER A 185 11.48 4.59 18.27
C SER A 185 11.17 3.85 16.97
N VAL A 186 12.19 3.53 16.18
CA VAL A 186 11.99 2.77 14.95
C VAL A 186 11.86 1.27 15.27
N GLU A 187 10.68 0.71 14.99
CA GLU A 187 10.37 -0.71 15.17
C GLU A 187 10.64 -1.55 13.92
N GLY A 188 10.71 -0.90 12.76
CA GLY A 188 10.96 -1.61 11.51
C GLY A 188 10.97 -0.74 10.26
N ILE A 189 11.01 -1.39 9.12
CA ILE A 189 10.90 -0.77 7.79
C ILE A 189 9.75 -1.38 7.01
N VAL A 190 9.15 -0.60 6.12
CA VAL A 190 8.18 -1.09 5.15
C VAL A 190 8.46 -0.48 3.79
N THR A 191 8.36 -1.31 2.75
CA THR A 191 8.50 -0.88 1.37
C THR A 191 7.16 -0.89 0.63
N LEU A 192 7.08 -0.16 -0.48
CA LEU A 192 5.91 -0.24 -1.35
C LEU A 192 5.68 -1.68 -1.85
N SER A 193 6.76 -2.43 -2.11
CA SER A 193 6.68 -3.83 -2.52
C SER A 193 5.97 -4.66 -1.47
N ASP A 194 6.30 -4.51 -0.18
CA ASP A 194 5.67 -5.27 0.92
C ASP A 194 4.16 -5.06 1.00
N VAL A 195 3.71 -3.82 0.75
CA VAL A 195 2.28 -3.48 0.71
C VAL A 195 1.59 -4.20 -0.47
N THR A 196 2.25 -4.28 -1.62
CA THR A 196 1.70 -4.89 -2.84
C THR A 196 1.87 -6.43 -2.94
N GLU A 197 2.92 -6.99 -2.36
CA GLU A 197 3.38 -8.38 -2.57
C GLU A 197 2.78 -9.35 -1.55
N ASN A 198 2.61 -8.92 -0.29
CA ASN A 198 1.95 -9.70 0.76
C ASN A 198 0.44 -9.91 0.54
N HIS A 199 -0.08 -9.41 -0.58
CA HIS A 199 -1.46 -9.61 -1.03
C HIS A 199 -1.52 -10.39 -2.34
N CYS A 200 -0.39 -10.83 -2.89
CA CYS A 200 -0.34 -11.57 -4.14
C CYS A 200 -0.15 -13.09 -3.98
N ARG A 201 0.26 -13.57 -2.80
CA ARG A 201 0.31 -14.99 -2.44
C ARG A 201 -1.00 -15.49 -1.86
#